data_AF-A0A7K6TWC3-F1
#
_entry.id   AF-A0A7K6TWC3-F1
#
_cell.length_a   1.000
_cell.length_b   1.000
_cell.length_c   1.000
_cell.angle_alpha   90.00
_cell.angle_beta   90.00
_cell.angle_gamma   90.00
#
_symmetry.space_group_name_H-M   'P 1'
#
loop_
_entity.id
_entity.type
_entity.pdbx_description
1 polymer ?
#
loop_
_entity_poly.entity_id
_entity_poly.type
_entity_poly.pdbx_seq_one_letter_code
_entity_poly.pdbx_strand_id
1 'polypeptide(L)'
;SLFDSPMERYLKARQSVQRFTVAQLGESCPDTQSNLPRYVVHSYNFFLFPSTLGVTDVEFALSASSIQFLSHYGFDYNKFLKDGIPYMNEVQEKILSQHLLEGSWKVRSALNRDVLKKAIDEVTCWVAAAEEEETMTLQDLSECQMFEVQLVLRQALQNVWTQPLGGRKVMVKKVSPQHRRLLENSPYDCYQKEQILLSARGFTNLFQTLVKAKKPLVGHNMLMDLMHLHDKFYRPLPESYEEFKRNIHNLFPVLIDTKAVTKSIWQKCPFPRVSSLLEVYEVLCSSSLNPTDPTCPVIALASDCSRYAEKKYLHEAGYDAFLCGSVLLKLAHLLLCRSTDHAVEADPSFSQYLTVLAEHLNKVNFIRGGVSSINFSGEDAPCRHPPVLVVHVRDWPELNERQIYEEFKALCRFDVRWLSKNQFILLSNKFKHVRLVLRDYKHHPHLRVSVYRHWRHSPRVNCLLQ
;
A
#
# COMPACT_ATOMS: atom_id res chain seq x y z
N SER A 1 16.45 10.38 -0.07
CA SER A 1 17.47 11.38 0.31
C SER A 1 16.80 12.73 0.42
N LEU A 2 17.26 13.62 1.30
CA LEU A 2 16.79 15.00 1.40
C LEU A 2 16.96 15.79 0.11
N PHE A 3 17.89 15.37 -0.74
CA PHE A 3 18.10 15.95 -2.05
C PHE A 3 17.10 15.50 -3.11
N ASP A 4 16.32 14.44 -2.84
CA ASP A 4 15.40 13.92 -3.85
C ASP A 4 14.19 14.84 -3.95
N SER A 5 13.83 15.21 -5.19
CA SER A 5 12.52 15.78 -5.48
C SER A 5 11.40 14.74 -5.28
N PRO A 6 10.13 15.15 -5.15
CA PRO A 6 9.00 14.21 -5.09
C PRO A 6 9.00 13.23 -6.28
N MET A 7 9.25 13.75 -7.48
CA MET A 7 9.35 12.94 -8.71
C MET A 7 10.49 11.93 -8.65
N GLU A 8 11.70 12.33 -8.22
CA GLU A 8 12.83 11.41 -8.10
C GLU A 8 12.58 10.33 -7.05
N ARG A 9 11.93 10.69 -5.93
CA ARG A 9 11.53 9.71 -4.90
C ARG A 9 10.48 8.76 -5.43
N TYR A 10 9.48 9.26 -6.15
CA TYR A 10 8.47 8.44 -6.79
C TYR A 10 9.10 7.41 -7.73
N LEU A 11 10.01 7.82 -8.62
CA LEU A 11 10.68 6.90 -9.55
C LEU A 11 11.48 5.81 -8.82
N LYS A 12 12.19 6.17 -7.74
CA LYS A 12 12.91 5.20 -6.90
C LYS A 12 11.96 4.26 -6.17
N ALA A 13 10.85 4.78 -5.64
CA ALA A 13 9.84 3.98 -4.96
C ALA A 13 9.10 3.05 -5.93
N ARG A 14 8.82 3.50 -7.17
CA ARG A 14 8.20 2.71 -8.24
C ARG A 14 8.98 1.43 -8.53
N GLN A 15 10.31 1.54 -8.67
CA GLN A 15 11.17 0.37 -8.85
C GLN A 15 11.08 -0.62 -7.67
N SER A 16 10.89 -0.12 -6.44
CA SER A 16 10.68 -0.96 -5.27
C SER A 16 9.30 -1.63 -5.31
N VAL A 17 8.23 -0.88 -5.54
CA VAL A 17 6.85 -1.38 -5.55
C VAL A 17 6.64 -2.43 -6.63
N GLN A 18 7.29 -2.30 -7.78
CA GLN A 18 7.23 -3.32 -8.84
C GLN A 18 7.88 -4.64 -8.42
N ARG A 19 8.89 -4.60 -7.55
CA ARG A 19 9.62 -5.79 -7.09
C ARG A 19 8.98 -6.47 -5.89
N PHE A 20 8.31 -5.73 -5.01
CA PHE A 20 7.72 -6.25 -3.78
C PHE A 20 6.21 -6.39 -3.89
N THR A 21 5.66 -7.37 -3.16
CA THR A 21 4.23 -7.65 -3.13
C THR A 21 3.57 -7.17 -1.83
N VAL A 22 2.24 -7.13 -1.82
CA VAL A 22 1.44 -6.85 -0.61
C VAL A 22 1.05 -8.21 -0.01
N ALA A 23 1.53 -8.49 1.20
CA ALA A 23 1.23 -9.77 1.87
C ALA A 23 -0.05 -9.71 2.71
N GLN A 24 -0.36 -8.53 3.27
CA GLN A 24 -1.55 -8.30 4.07
C GLN A 24 -2.05 -6.87 3.86
N LEU A 25 -3.36 -6.71 3.80
CA LEU A 25 -4.04 -5.42 3.77
C LEU A 25 -5.05 -5.35 4.92
N GLY A 26 -4.99 -4.25 5.66
CA GLY A 26 -5.88 -3.96 6.76
C GLY A 26 -6.91 -2.91 6.37
N GLU A 27 -8.18 -3.17 6.67
CA GLU A 27 -9.25 -2.21 6.50
C GLU A 27 -9.94 -2.01 7.84
N SER A 28 -10.31 -0.77 8.17
CA SER A 28 -11.16 -0.50 9.33
C SER A 28 -12.22 0.52 8.95
N CYS A 29 -13.49 0.16 9.17
CA CYS A 29 -14.63 0.97 8.81
C CYS A 29 -15.60 1.13 10.00
N PRO A 30 -16.07 2.36 10.29
CA PRO A 30 -17.10 2.56 11.28
C PRO A 30 -18.44 2.03 10.76
N ASP A 31 -19.21 1.39 11.65
CA ASP A 31 -20.57 0.95 11.42
C ASP A 31 -21.48 2.16 11.24
N THR A 32 -22.21 2.16 10.12
CA THR A 32 -23.17 3.19 9.74
C THR A 32 -24.53 3.03 10.42
N GLN A 33 -24.79 1.93 11.14
CA GLN A 33 -26.11 1.62 11.72
C GLN A 33 -26.29 2.07 13.17
N SER A 34 -25.23 2.55 13.83
CA SER A 34 -25.35 2.98 15.22
C SER A 34 -25.92 4.41 15.33
N ASN A 35 -27.18 4.54 15.73
CA ASN A 35 -27.82 5.80 16.17
C ASN A 35 -27.23 6.32 17.50
N LEU A 36 -26.06 5.84 17.90
CA LEU A 36 -25.41 6.16 19.16
C LEU A 36 -24.28 7.16 18.92
N PRO A 37 -23.90 7.95 19.94
CA PRO A 37 -22.77 8.88 19.95
C PRO A 37 -21.39 8.18 19.91
N ARG A 38 -21.29 7.02 19.26
CA ARG A 38 -20.15 6.11 19.36
C ARG A 38 -19.81 5.55 17.99
N TYR A 39 -18.53 5.60 17.65
CA TYR A 39 -18.01 4.91 16.47
C TYR A 39 -17.75 3.44 16.83
N VAL A 40 -18.65 2.55 16.41
CA VAL A 40 -18.41 1.11 16.44
C VAL A 40 -17.61 0.74 15.18
N VAL A 41 -16.42 0.16 15.31
CA VAL A 41 -15.51 -0.06 14.17
C VAL A 41 -15.32 -1.55 13.92
N HIS A 42 -15.50 -1.96 12.67
CA HIS A 42 -15.11 -3.29 12.18
C HIS A 42 -13.72 -3.19 11.55
N SER A 43 -12.84 -4.12 11.90
CA SER A 43 -11.48 -4.20 11.36
C SER A 43 -11.20 -5.57 10.77
N TYR A 44 -10.69 -5.57 9.53
CA TYR A 44 -10.49 -6.75 8.71
C TYR A 44 -9.01 -6.87 8.31
N ASN A 45 -8.53 -8.12 8.24
CA ASN A 45 -7.24 -8.45 7.63
C ASN A 45 -7.46 -9.35 6.42
N PHE A 46 -6.95 -8.90 5.29
CA PHE A 46 -6.91 -9.66 4.06
C PHE A 46 -5.49 -10.10 3.82
N PHE A 47 -5.23 -11.41 3.87
CA PHE A 47 -3.97 -11.99 3.43
C PHE A 47 -4.05 -12.14 1.91
N LEU A 48 -3.06 -11.60 1.20
CA LEU A 48 -3.14 -11.42 -0.24
C LEU A 48 -2.01 -12.16 -0.93
N PHE A 49 -2.29 -12.82 -2.04
CA PHE A 49 -1.27 -13.44 -2.87
C PHE A 49 -1.54 -13.10 -4.35
N PRO A 50 -0.50 -12.81 -5.17
CA PRO A 50 -0.73 -12.55 -6.58
C PRO A 50 -1.49 -13.72 -7.24
N SER A 51 -2.49 -13.41 -8.07
CA SER A 51 -3.23 -14.46 -8.77
C SER A 51 -2.27 -15.32 -9.60
N THR A 52 -2.25 -16.62 -9.33
CA THR A 52 -1.57 -17.63 -10.17
C THR A 52 -2.45 -18.06 -11.34
N LEU A 53 -3.72 -17.67 -11.34
CA LEU A 53 -4.67 -17.96 -12.40
C LEU A 53 -4.46 -16.94 -13.53
N GLY A 54 -3.80 -17.37 -14.59
CA GLY A 54 -3.52 -16.55 -15.77
C GLY A 54 -2.27 -17.00 -16.53
N VAL A 55 -1.92 -16.23 -17.58
CA VAL A 55 -0.80 -16.55 -18.47
C VAL A 55 0.53 -15.98 -17.97
N THR A 56 0.50 -14.97 -17.09
CA THR A 56 1.70 -14.35 -16.51
C THR A 56 2.00 -14.92 -15.14
N ASP A 57 3.18 -15.51 -15.00
CA ASP A 57 3.74 -15.86 -13.70
C ASP A 57 4.26 -14.59 -13.02
N VAL A 58 3.86 -14.37 -11.77
CA VAL A 58 4.19 -13.14 -11.03
C VAL A 58 5.35 -13.43 -10.09
N GLU A 59 6.53 -12.97 -10.48
CA GLU A 59 7.70 -13.00 -9.63
C GLU A 59 7.73 -11.78 -8.70
N PHE A 60 8.02 -12.00 -7.41
CA PHE A 60 8.23 -10.94 -6.44
C PHE A 60 9.38 -11.27 -5.50
N ALA A 61 10.00 -10.23 -4.96
CA ALA A 61 11.08 -10.33 -3.99
C ALA A 61 10.55 -10.26 -2.56
N LEU A 62 11.29 -10.88 -1.64
CA LEU A 62 11.11 -10.72 -0.20
C LEU A 62 12.39 -10.17 0.41
N SER A 63 12.25 -9.29 1.39
CA SER A 63 13.38 -8.75 2.16
C SER A 63 13.54 -9.57 3.44
N ALA A 64 14.74 -10.09 3.70
CA ALA A 64 15.02 -10.89 4.89
C ALA A 64 14.72 -10.14 6.20
N SER A 65 15.07 -8.85 6.27
CA SER A 65 14.78 -8.03 7.46
C SER A 65 13.30 -7.77 7.66
N SER A 66 12.54 -7.60 6.57
CA SER A 66 11.08 -7.43 6.63
C SER A 66 10.39 -8.72 7.05
N ILE A 67 10.86 -9.88 6.56
CA ILE A 67 10.38 -11.18 7.01
C ILE A 67 10.65 -11.33 8.51
N GLN A 68 11.89 -11.14 8.97
CA GLN A 68 12.22 -11.29 10.38
C GLN A 68 11.38 -10.37 11.27
N PHE A 69 11.14 -9.13 10.84
CA PHE A 69 10.27 -8.18 11.52
C PHE A 69 8.83 -8.70 11.62
N LEU A 70 8.23 -9.16 10.51
CA LEU A 70 6.87 -9.70 10.49
C LEU A 70 6.75 -10.97 11.36
N SER A 71 7.73 -11.87 11.31
CA SER A 71 7.79 -13.05 12.19
C SER A 71 7.81 -12.68 13.66
N HIS A 72 8.55 -11.61 14.04
CA HIS A 72 8.60 -11.13 15.42
C HIS A 72 7.22 -10.69 15.94
N TYR A 73 6.37 -10.13 15.06
CA TYR A 73 5.01 -9.73 15.38
C TYR A 73 3.95 -10.81 15.09
N GLY A 74 4.37 -12.06 14.85
CA GLY A 74 3.46 -13.20 14.71
C GLY A 74 2.71 -13.27 13.38
N PHE A 75 3.28 -12.73 12.30
CA PHE A 75 2.70 -12.83 10.96
C PHE A 75 2.54 -14.29 10.52
N ASP A 76 1.35 -14.64 10.04
CA ASP A 76 1.03 -15.99 9.56
C ASP A 76 1.37 -16.15 8.08
N TYR A 77 2.54 -16.72 7.79
CA TYR A 77 2.98 -16.97 6.42
C TYR A 77 2.15 -18.03 5.69
N ASN A 78 1.47 -18.94 6.40
CA ASN A 78 0.62 -19.92 5.73
C ASN A 78 -0.63 -19.25 5.16
N LYS A 79 -1.23 -18.31 5.91
CA LYS A 79 -2.34 -17.50 5.39
C LYS A 79 -1.96 -16.65 4.19
N PHE A 80 -0.70 -16.21 4.13
CA PHE A 80 -0.18 -15.47 2.97
C PHE A 80 0.13 -16.38 1.77
N LEU A 81 0.93 -17.43 1.96
CA LEU A 81 1.50 -18.23 0.88
C LEU A 81 0.56 -19.33 0.37
N LYS A 82 -0.27 -19.89 1.25
CA LYS A 82 -1.15 -21.02 0.94
C LYS A 82 -2.60 -20.59 0.72
N ASP A 83 -3.11 -19.74 1.62
CA ASP A 83 -4.52 -19.37 1.66
C ASP A 83 -4.76 -17.89 1.26
N GLY A 84 -3.76 -17.26 0.64
CA GLY A 84 -3.82 -15.85 0.28
C GLY A 84 -4.87 -15.57 -0.79
N ILE A 85 -5.67 -14.53 -0.58
CA ILE A 85 -6.72 -14.11 -1.51
C ILE A 85 -6.03 -13.64 -2.81
N PRO A 86 -6.42 -14.17 -3.98
CA PRO A 86 -5.82 -13.76 -5.24
C PRO A 86 -6.14 -12.30 -5.53
N TYR A 87 -5.29 -11.65 -6.31
CA TYR A 87 -5.58 -10.35 -6.87
C TYR A 87 -4.89 -10.17 -8.22
N MET A 88 -5.40 -9.22 -9.00
CA MET A 88 -4.82 -8.79 -10.26
C MET A 88 -5.20 -7.34 -10.58
N ASN A 89 -4.41 -6.69 -11.42
CA ASN A 89 -4.73 -5.35 -11.94
C ASN A 89 -5.50 -5.42 -13.27
N GLU A 90 -5.97 -4.28 -13.77
CA GLU A 90 -6.78 -4.20 -14.99
C GLU A 90 -6.06 -4.73 -16.24
N VAL A 91 -4.73 -4.65 -16.28
CA VAL A 91 -3.95 -5.15 -17.43
C VAL A 91 -3.96 -6.68 -17.43
N GLN A 92 -3.71 -7.29 -16.28
CA GLN A 92 -3.76 -8.74 -16.08
C GLN A 92 -5.17 -9.28 -16.33
N GLU A 93 -6.19 -8.58 -15.83
CA GLU A 93 -7.60 -8.94 -16.05
C GLU A 93 -7.97 -8.94 -17.53
N LYS A 94 -7.54 -7.93 -18.30
CA LYS A 94 -7.78 -7.87 -19.76
C LYS A 94 -7.13 -9.05 -20.49
N ILE A 95 -5.88 -9.37 -20.14
CA ILE A 95 -5.16 -10.52 -20.71
C ILE A 95 -5.93 -11.81 -20.40
N LEU A 96 -6.32 -12.03 -19.14
CA LEU A 96 -7.10 -13.19 -18.73
C LEU A 96 -8.43 -13.28 -19.48
N SER A 97 -9.16 -12.17 -19.57
CA SER A 97 -10.45 -12.10 -20.27
C SER A 97 -10.31 -12.46 -21.75
N GLN A 98 -9.26 -11.96 -22.41
CA GLN A 98 -8.98 -12.29 -23.81
C GLN A 98 -8.71 -13.79 -24.00
N HIS A 99 -7.90 -14.40 -23.13
CA HIS A 99 -7.62 -15.84 -23.20
C HIS A 99 -8.86 -16.71 -22.94
N LEU A 100 -9.75 -16.29 -22.04
CA LEU A 100 -11.02 -16.98 -21.78
C LEU A 100 -11.96 -16.91 -22.99
N LEU A 101 -11.94 -15.80 -23.74
CA LEU A 101 -12.73 -15.64 -24.96
C LEU A 101 -12.17 -16.45 -26.13
N GLU A 102 -10.84 -16.47 -26.29
CA GLU A 102 -10.15 -17.20 -27.36
C GLU A 102 -10.08 -18.72 -27.11
N GLY A 103 -10.34 -19.18 -25.88
CA GLY A 103 -10.14 -20.58 -25.48
C GLY A 103 -8.67 -21.01 -25.46
N SER A 104 -7.74 -20.06 -25.51
CA SER A 104 -6.30 -20.26 -25.63
C SER A 104 -5.62 -20.35 -24.25
N TRP A 105 -6.03 -21.33 -23.43
CA TRP A 105 -5.46 -21.50 -22.09
C TRP A 105 -4.10 -22.20 -22.11
N LYS A 106 -3.17 -21.76 -21.25
CA LYS A 106 -1.87 -22.41 -21.03
C LYS A 106 -1.54 -22.45 -19.55
N VAL A 107 -1.43 -23.65 -19.01
CA VAL A 107 -1.07 -23.89 -17.60
C VAL A 107 0.43 -23.65 -17.40
N ARG A 108 0.78 -22.74 -16.51
CA ARG A 108 2.19 -22.48 -16.14
C ARG A 108 2.58 -23.01 -14.77
N SER A 109 1.67 -23.06 -13.79
CA SER A 109 1.97 -23.57 -12.44
C SER A 109 2.39 -25.04 -12.45
N ALA A 110 3.58 -25.34 -11.92
CA ALA A 110 4.09 -26.71 -11.79
C ALA A 110 3.28 -27.54 -10.78
N LEU A 111 2.83 -26.92 -9.68
CA LEU A 111 2.05 -27.60 -8.63
C LEU A 111 0.70 -28.12 -9.15
N ASN A 112 0.11 -27.40 -10.12
CA ASN A 112 -1.15 -27.80 -10.71
C ASN A 112 -0.96 -28.84 -11.83
N ARG A 113 0.26 -29.04 -12.37
CA ARG A 113 0.46 -30.01 -13.47
C ARG A 113 0.14 -31.44 -13.07
N ASP A 114 0.51 -31.88 -11.87
CA ASP A 114 0.24 -33.26 -11.43
C ASP A 114 -1.25 -33.49 -11.18
N VAL A 115 -1.92 -32.52 -10.55
CA VAL A 115 -3.38 -32.54 -10.34
C VAL A 115 -4.11 -32.54 -11.67
N LEU A 116 -3.70 -31.67 -12.60
CA LEU A 116 -4.27 -31.57 -13.94
C LEU A 116 -4.02 -32.82 -14.77
N LYS A 117 -2.80 -33.38 -14.71
CA LYS A 117 -2.47 -34.62 -15.40
C LYS A 117 -3.34 -35.77 -14.88
N LYS A 118 -3.43 -35.93 -13.56
CA LYS A 118 -4.30 -36.92 -12.93
C LYS A 118 -5.75 -36.73 -13.39
N ALA A 119 -6.26 -35.50 -13.38
CA ALA A 119 -7.63 -35.21 -13.83
C ALA A 119 -7.84 -35.51 -15.32
N ILE A 120 -6.88 -35.18 -16.19
CA ILE A 120 -6.94 -35.49 -17.62
C ILE A 120 -6.93 -37.01 -17.82
N ASP A 121 -6.03 -37.74 -17.17
CA ASP A 121 -5.91 -39.19 -17.30
C ASP A 121 -7.20 -39.88 -16.82
N GLU A 122 -7.71 -39.49 -15.64
CA GLU A 122 -8.95 -40.02 -15.05
C GLU A 122 -10.17 -39.77 -15.96
N VAL A 123 -10.32 -38.53 -16.45
CA VAL A 123 -11.42 -38.18 -17.37
C VAL A 123 -11.27 -38.87 -18.72
N THR A 124 -10.05 -39.00 -19.25
CA THR A 124 -9.81 -39.66 -20.54
C THR A 124 -10.18 -41.14 -20.48
N CYS A 125 -9.78 -41.83 -19.40
CA CYS A 125 -10.15 -43.22 -19.16
C CYS A 125 -11.67 -43.39 -19.02
N TRP A 126 -12.33 -42.51 -18.26
CA TRP A 126 -13.79 -42.55 -18.10
C TRP A 126 -14.52 -42.27 -19.43
N VAL A 127 -14.12 -41.24 -20.17
CA VAL A 127 -14.73 -40.87 -21.47
C VAL A 127 -14.66 -42.00 -22.48
N ALA A 128 -13.63 -42.84 -22.44
CA ALA A 128 -13.49 -43.99 -23.34
C ALA A 128 -14.57 -45.06 -23.12
N ALA A 129 -15.04 -45.22 -21.88
CA ALA A 129 -16.04 -46.24 -21.49
C ALA A 129 -17.47 -45.67 -21.34
N ALA A 130 -17.62 -44.38 -21.07
CA ALA A 130 -18.89 -43.75 -20.74
C ALA A 130 -19.84 -43.65 -21.95
N GLU A 131 -21.15 -43.64 -21.70
CA GLU A 131 -22.18 -43.34 -22.70
C GLU A 131 -22.36 -41.83 -22.90
N GLU A 132 -23.02 -41.41 -23.99
CA GLU A 132 -23.34 -39.99 -24.19
C GLU A 132 -24.29 -39.49 -23.10
N GLU A 133 -24.10 -38.26 -22.62
CA GLU A 133 -24.82 -37.63 -21.51
C GLU A 133 -24.49 -38.15 -20.10
N GLU A 134 -23.66 -39.19 -19.98
CA GLU A 134 -23.17 -39.67 -18.69
C GLU A 134 -22.30 -38.61 -17.99
N THR A 135 -22.27 -38.63 -16.65
CA THR A 135 -21.53 -37.66 -15.84
C THR A 135 -20.60 -38.34 -14.84
N MET A 136 -19.44 -37.74 -14.61
CA MET A 136 -18.54 -38.07 -13.50
C MET A 136 -18.27 -36.81 -12.66
N THR A 137 -17.76 -36.99 -11.43
CA THR A 137 -17.44 -35.87 -10.54
C THR A 137 -16.00 -35.96 -10.08
N LEU A 138 -15.23 -34.91 -10.35
CA LEU A 138 -13.91 -34.69 -9.76
C LEU A 138 -14.07 -34.02 -8.40
N GLN A 139 -13.38 -34.54 -7.39
CA GLN A 139 -13.46 -34.07 -6.00
C GLN A 139 -12.09 -33.56 -5.51
N ASP A 140 -12.07 -32.99 -4.31
CA ASP A 140 -10.86 -32.54 -3.59
C ASP A 140 -10.04 -31.45 -4.32
N LEU A 141 -10.71 -30.61 -5.11
CA LEU A 141 -10.07 -29.49 -5.81
C LEU A 141 -10.12 -28.21 -4.96
N SER A 142 -9.03 -27.46 -4.87
CA SER A 142 -9.11 -26.07 -4.38
C SER A 142 -9.93 -25.18 -5.34
N GLU A 143 -10.41 -24.03 -4.88
CA GLU A 143 -11.20 -23.11 -5.72
C GLU A 143 -10.46 -22.68 -6.98
N CYS A 144 -9.17 -22.34 -6.88
CA CYS A 144 -8.36 -22.00 -8.05
C CYS A 144 -8.15 -23.20 -8.99
N GLN A 145 -7.90 -24.40 -8.45
CA GLN A 145 -7.75 -25.62 -9.25
C GLN A 145 -9.03 -25.99 -9.97
N MET A 146 -10.18 -25.77 -9.35
CA MET A 146 -11.49 -26.05 -9.92
C MET A 146 -11.67 -25.35 -11.27
N PHE A 147 -11.25 -24.08 -11.37
CA PHE A 147 -11.34 -23.31 -12.61
C PHE A 147 -10.30 -23.75 -13.64
N GLU A 148 -9.05 -23.96 -13.22
CA GLU A 148 -8.00 -24.44 -14.13
C GLU A 148 -8.32 -25.81 -14.74
N VAL A 149 -8.79 -26.76 -13.93
CA VAL A 149 -9.21 -28.10 -14.38
C VAL A 149 -10.32 -27.98 -15.43
N GLN A 150 -11.31 -27.13 -15.21
CA GLN A 150 -12.39 -26.93 -16.18
C GLN A 150 -11.87 -26.39 -17.52
N LEU A 151 -11.01 -25.37 -17.50
CA LEU A 151 -10.44 -24.77 -18.72
C LEU A 151 -9.59 -25.78 -19.49
N VAL A 152 -8.73 -26.52 -18.78
CA VAL A 152 -7.81 -27.49 -19.38
C VAL A 152 -8.56 -28.70 -19.94
N LEU A 153 -9.53 -29.26 -19.21
CA LEU A 153 -10.31 -30.40 -19.69
C LEU A 153 -11.11 -30.03 -20.95
N ARG A 154 -11.74 -28.86 -20.95
CA ARG A 154 -12.46 -28.37 -22.15
C ARG A 154 -11.50 -28.18 -23.32
N GLN A 155 -10.28 -27.72 -23.10
CA GLN A 155 -9.30 -27.54 -24.17
C GLN A 155 -8.72 -28.86 -24.68
N ALA A 156 -8.46 -29.81 -23.77
CA ALA A 156 -7.79 -31.07 -24.09
C ALA A 156 -8.74 -32.12 -24.71
N LEU A 157 -10.00 -32.15 -24.27
CA LEU A 157 -10.98 -33.15 -24.68
C LEU A 157 -12.16 -32.45 -25.37
N GLN A 158 -12.43 -32.78 -26.63
CA GLN A 158 -13.47 -32.10 -27.43
C GLN A 158 -14.89 -32.60 -27.16
N ASN A 159 -15.03 -33.77 -26.52
CA ASN A 159 -16.30 -34.47 -26.27
C ASN A 159 -16.72 -34.43 -24.80
N VAL A 160 -16.21 -33.46 -24.04
CA VAL A 160 -16.60 -33.23 -22.64
C VAL A 160 -17.11 -31.82 -22.41
N TRP A 161 -18.00 -31.69 -21.45
CA TRP A 161 -18.43 -30.44 -20.85
C TRP A 161 -18.14 -30.48 -19.35
N THR A 162 -17.83 -29.33 -18.75
CA THR A 162 -17.50 -29.26 -17.32
C THR A 162 -18.36 -28.22 -16.61
N GLN A 163 -18.74 -28.46 -15.37
CA GLN A 163 -19.56 -27.54 -14.58
C GLN A 163 -19.14 -27.60 -13.10
N PRO A 164 -18.98 -26.46 -12.41
CA PRO A 164 -18.70 -26.48 -10.99
C PRO A 164 -19.94 -27.01 -10.23
N LEU A 165 -19.72 -28.03 -9.41
CA LEU A 165 -20.67 -28.45 -8.38
C LEU A 165 -20.21 -27.78 -7.08
N GLY A 166 -21.14 -27.16 -6.34
CA GLY A 166 -20.80 -26.51 -5.07
C GLY A 166 -19.96 -27.42 -4.15
N GLY A 167 -19.05 -26.82 -3.38
CA GLY A 167 -18.21 -27.54 -2.43
C GLY A 167 -17.01 -28.27 -3.06
N ARG A 168 -16.16 -27.56 -3.83
CA ARG A 168 -14.85 -28.04 -4.32
C ARG A 168 -14.92 -29.23 -5.29
N LYS A 169 -15.97 -29.29 -6.10
CA LYS A 169 -16.24 -30.39 -7.04
C LYS A 169 -16.46 -29.87 -8.46
N VAL A 170 -16.06 -30.65 -9.46
CA VAL A 170 -16.34 -30.38 -10.87
C VAL A 170 -17.07 -31.57 -11.45
N MET A 171 -18.28 -31.35 -11.96
CA MET A 171 -18.96 -32.32 -12.81
C MET A 171 -18.36 -32.27 -14.20
N VAL A 172 -18.09 -33.44 -14.77
CA VAL A 172 -17.68 -33.62 -16.15
C VAL A 172 -18.75 -34.47 -16.83
N LYS A 173 -19.28 -33.99 -17.95
CA LYS A 173 -20.31 -34.65 -18.74
C LYS A 173 -19.77 -35.02 -20.11
N LYS A 174 -20.01 -36.24 -20.57
CA LYS A 174 -19.68 -36.65 -21.94
C LYS A 174 -20.77 -36.12 -22.87
N VAL A 175 -20.36 -35.38 -23.90
CA VAL A 175 -21.27 -34.68 -24.81
C VAL A 175 -20.79 -34.83 -26.25
N SER A 176 -21.71 -34.94 -27.21
CA SER A 176 -21.33 -34.84 -28.62
C SER A 176 -20.77 -33.47 -28.98
N PRO A 177 -19.93 -33.38 -30.04
CA PRO A 177 -19.41 -32.10 -30.52
C PRO A 177 -20.49 -31.09 -30.89
N GLN A 178 -21.66 -31.55 -31.35
CA GLN A 178 -22.79 -30.68 -31.67
C GLN A 178 -23.43 -30.10 -30.41
N HIS A 179 -23.71 -30.94 -29.40
CA HIS A 179 -24.27 -30.50 -28.14
C HIS A 179 -23.31 -29.56 -27.40
N ARG A 180 -22.00 -29.84 -27.45
CA ARG A 180 -20.98 -28.96 -26.89
C ARG A 180 -21.02 -27.54 -27.46
N ARG A 181 -21.14 -27.39 -28.79
CA ARG A 181 -21.25 -26.07 -29.42
C ARG A 181 -22.47 -25.28 -28.95
N LEU A 182 -23.58 -25.98 -28.65
CA LEU A 182 -24.76 -25.32 -28.08
C LEU A 182 -24.50 -24.83 -26.66
N LEU A 183 -23.80 -25.63 -25.85
CA LEU A 183 -23.42 -25.26 -24.48
C LEU A 183 -22.41 -24.09 -24.45
N GLU A 184 -21.42 -24.07 -25.34
CA GLU A 184 -20.44 -22.98 -25.45
C GLU A 184 -21.08 -21.64 -25.84
N ASN A 185 -22.16 -21.67 -26.64
CA ASN A 185 -22.91 -20.47 -27.02
C ASN A 185 -24.05 -20.13 -26.04
N SER A 186 -24.22 -20.92 -24.97
CA SER A 186 -25.26 -20.67 -23.99
C SER A 186 -24.92 -19.48 -23.09
N PRO A 187 -25.93 -18.75 -22.57
CA PRO A 187 -25.70 -17.70 -21.58
C PRO A 187 -25.05 -18.24 -20.29
N TYR A 188 -25.20 -19.54 -20.03
CA TYR A 188 -24.60 -20.20 -18.88
C TYR A 188 -23.06 -20.22 -18.94
N ASP A 189 -22.47 -20.50 -20.12
CA ASP A 189 -21.01 -20.48 -20.26
C ASP A 189 -20.42 -19.08 -20.11
N CYS A 190 -21.14 -18.07 -20.62
CA CYS A 190 -20.77 -16.66 -20.43
C CYS A 190 -20.71 -16.31 -18.93
N TYR A 191 -21.76 -16.67 -18.17
CA TYR A 191 -21.79 -16.48 -16.73
C TYR A 191 -20.67 -17.24 -16.00
N GLN A 192 -20.37 -18.46 -16.43
CA GLN A 192 -19.29 -19.26 -15.85
C GLN A 192 -17.91 -18.63 -16.07
N LYS A 193 -17.65 -18.08 -17.27
CA LYS A 193 -16.43 -17.31 -17.57
C LYS A 193 -16.34 -16.05 -16.71
N GLU A 194 -17.45 -15.37 -16.47
CA GLU A 194 -17.52 -14.24 -15.55
C GLU A 194 -17.20 -14.63 -14.10
N GLN A 195 -17.71 -15.78 -13.61
CA GLN A 195 -17.39 -16.30 -12.29
C GLN A 195 -15.90 -16.65 -12.12
N ILE A 196 -15.27 -17.20 -13.17
CA ILE A 196 -13.82 -17.43 -13.21
C ILE A 196 -13.09 -16.10 -13.04
N LEU A 197 -13.49 -15.07 -13.80
CA LEU A 197 -12.89 -13.74 -13.71
C LEU A 197 -13.06 -13.11 -12.32
N LEU A 198 -14.27 -13.18 -11.75
CA LEU A 198 -14.55 -12.66 -10.41
C LEU A 198 -13.70 -13.35 -9.35
N SER A 199 -13.56 -14.67 -9.43
CA SER A 199 -12.73 -15.45 -8.50
C SER A 199 -11.25 -15.10 -8.63
N ALA A 200 -10.76 -14.95 -9.86
CA ALA A 200 -9.38 -14.58 -10.13
C ALA A 200 -9.04 -13.15 -9.68
N ARG A 201 -9.97 -12.21 -9.83
CA ARG A 201 -9.86 -10.85 -9.29
C ARG A 201 -9.70 -10.84 -7.77
N GLY A 202 -10.37 -11.77 -7.08
CA GLY A 202 -10.33 -11.90 -5.62
C GLY A 202 -10.46 -10.57 -4.89
N PHE A 203 -9.38 -10.13 -4.21
CA PHE A 203 -9.37 -8.88 -3.45
C PHE A 203 -9.61 -7.62 -4.32
N THR A 204 -9.25 -7.66 -5.61
CA THR A 204 -9.49 -6.54 -6.53
C THR A 204 -10.99 -6.20 -6.62
N ASN A 205 -11.90 -7.15 -6.39
CA ASN A 205 -13.34 -6.86 -6.33
C ASN A 205 -13.70 -5.91 -5.17
N LEU A 206 -13.11 -6.13 -3.99
CA LEU A 206 -13.28 -5.23 -2.85
C LEU A 206 -12.65 -3.87 -3.13
N PHE A 207 -11.44 -3.85 -3.68
CA PHE A 207 -10.78 -2.60 -4.10
C PHE A 207 -11.64 -1.78 -5.07
N GLN A 208 -12.22 -2.40 -6.10
CA GLN A 208 -13.14 -1.73 -7.03
C GLN A 208 -14.38 -1.17 -6.32
N THR A 209 -14.88 -1.87 -5.30
CA THR A 209 -16.01 -1.41 -4.47
C THR A 209 -15.63 -0.19 -3.64
N LEU A 210 -14.44 -0.18 -3.02
CA LEU A 210 -13.90 0.97 -2.30
C LEU A 210 -13.73 2.19 -3.21
N VAL A 211 -13.18 1.98 -4.41
CA VAL A 211 -13.01 3.02 -5.43
C VAL A 211 -14.36 3.59 -5.88
N LYS A 212 -15.39 2.75 -6.07
CA LYS A 212 -16.75 3.18 -6.43
C LYS A 212 -17.44 3.95 -5.30
N ALA A 213 -17.18 3.59 -4.04
CA ALA A 213 -17.80 4.23 -2.89
C ALA A 213 -17.33 5.68 -2.68
N LYS A 214 -16.12 6.04 -3.18
CA LYS A 214 -15.53 7.39 -3.09
C LYS A 214 -15.52 7.98 -1.67
N LYS A 215 -15.51 7.11 -0.66
CA LYS A 215 -15.41 7.51 0.75
C LYS A 215 -13.99 8.00 1.06
N PRO A 216 -13.82 8.87 2.07
CA PRO A 216 -12.50 9.32 2.51
C PRO A 216 -11.60 8.14 2.91
N LEU A 217 -10.40 8.11 2.35
CA LEU A 217 -9.39 7.10 2.65
C LEU A 217 -8.36 7.69 3.61
N VAL A 218 -8.19 7.03 4.75
CA VAL A 218 -7.33 7.47 5.85
C VAL A 218 -6.15 6.52 5.97
N GLY A 219 -4.94 7.07 6.09
CA GLY A 219 -3.74 6.28 6.28
C GLY A 219 -2.71 7.02 7.14
N HIS A 220 -1.66 6.32 7.56
CA HIS A 220 -0.55 6.91 8.30
C HIS A 220 0.72 6.74 7.49
N ASN A 221 1.28 7.84 6.97
CA ASN A 221 2.43 7.79 6.07
C ASN A 221 2.18 6.94 4.80
N MET A 222 1.05 7.18 4.17
CA MET A 222 0.43 6.22 3.25
C MET A 222 0.96 6.23 1.81
N LEU A 223 2.08 6.91 1.53
CA LEU A 223 2.61 7.03 0.16
C LEU A 223 2.91 5.67 -0.46
N MET A 224 3.59 4.79 0.29
CA MET A 224 3.90 3.43 -0.21
C MET A 224 2.64 2.59 -0.36
N ASP A 225 1.70 2.72 0.57
CA ASP A 225 0.41 2.01 0.51
C ASP A 225 -0.37 2.40 -0.75
N LEU A 226 -0.46 3.70 -1.06
CA LEU A 226 -1.09 4.20 -2.29
C LEU A 226 -0.40 3.70 -3.56
N MET A 227 0.94 3.65 -3.56
CA MET A 227 1.68 3.13 -4.71
C MET A 227 1.42 1.63 -4.91
N HIS A 228 1.37 0.83 -3.84
CA HIS A 228 1.00 -0.57 -3.91
C HIS A 228 -0.45 -0.78 -4.32
N LEU A 229 -1.39 0.01 -3.78
CA LEU A 229 -2.80 -0.04 -4.17
C LEU A 229 -2.98 0.22 -5.68
N HIS A 230 -2.26 1.20 -6.22
CA HIS A 230 -2.26 1.52 -7.65
C HIS A 230 -1.70 0.35 -8.46
N ASP A 231 -0.47 -0.08 -8.19
CA ASP A 231 0.25 -1.08 -9.00
C ASP A 231 -0.43 -2.46 -9.00
N LYS A 232 -0.94 -2.89 -7.83
CA LYS A 232 -1.42 -4.26 -7.63
C LYS A 232 -2.90 -4.45 -7.96
N PHE A 233 -3.75 -3.44 -7.76
CA PHE A 233 -5.21 -3.58 -7.93
C PHE A 233 -5.80 -2.70 -9.03
N TYR A 234 -5.09 -1.66 -9.49
CA TYR A 234 -5.57 -0.78 -10.55
C TYR A 234 -4.80 -1.00 -11.85
N ARG A 235 -3.60 -0.43 -11.96
CA ARG A 235 -2.77 -0.45 -13.18
C ARG A 235 -1.30 -0.34 -12.78
N PRO A 236 -0.35 -0.80 -13.62
CA PRO A 236 1.07 -0.57 -13.37
C PRO A 236 1.36 0.92 -13.12
N LEU A 237 2.27 1.20 -12.17
CA LEU A 237 2.66 2.58 -11.85
C LEU A 237 3.19 3.31 -13.10
N PRO A 238 2.64 4.50 -13.44
CA PRO A 238 3.04 5.25 -14.63
C PRO A 238 4.45 5.82 -14.51
N GLU A 239 5.07 6.16 -15.63
CA GLU A 239 6.39 6.82 -15.60
C GLU A 239 6.30 8.27 -15.10
N SER A 240 5.17 8.92 -15.40
CA SER A 240 4.90 10.29 -14.97
C SER A 240 4.38 10.33 -13.54
N TYR A 241 5.07 11.10 -12.70
CA TYR A 241 4.65 11.40 -11.34
C TYR A 241 3.29 12.12 -11.29
N GLU A 242 3.06 13.05 -12.22
CA GLU A 242 1.79 13.78 -12.29
C GLU A 242 0.62 12.87 -12.71
N GLU A 243 0.88 11.89 -13.58
CA GLU A 243 -0.12 10.89 -13.92
C GLU A 243 -0.46 10.00 -12.72
N PHE A 244 0.55 9.59 -11.94
CA PHE A 244 0.32 8.86 -10.69
C PHE A 244 -0.57 9.66 -9.73
N LYS A 245 -0.28 10.95 -9.54
CA LYS A 245 -1.09 11.83 -8.69
C LYS A 245 -2.53 11.92 -9.16
N ARG A 246 -2.76 12.17 -10.46
CA ARG A 246 -4.11 12.21 -11.05
C ARG A 246 -4.84 10.89 -10.88
N ASN A 247 -4.17 9.77 -11.14
CA ASN A 247 -4.76 8.44 -11.01
C ASN A 247 -5.21 8.19 -9.57
N ILE A 248 -4.34 8.44 -8.59
CA ILE A 248 -4.68 8.27 -7.17
C ILE A 248 -5.83 9.20 -6.75
N HIS A 249 -5.81 10.47 -7.15
CA HIS A 249 -6.87 11.42 -6.80
C HIS A 249 -8.21 11.04 -7.44
N ASN A 250 -8.20 10.50 -8.67
CA ASN A 250 -9.39 9.98 -9.32
C ASN A 250 -9.92 8.72 -8.61
N LEU A 251 -9.04 7.84 -8.14
CA LEU A 251 -9.43 6.64 -7.39
C LEU A 251 -10.02 7.01 -6.02
N PHE A 252 -9.33 7.88 -5.29
CA PHE A 252 -9.64 8.32 -3.93
C PHE A 252 -9.61 9.86 -3.86
N PRO A 253 -10.77 10.54 -4.03
CA PRO A 253 -10.83 12.00 -4.08
C PRO A 253 -10.49 12.71 -2.77
N VAL A 254 -10.64 12.00 -1.64
CA VAL A 254 -10.38 12.52 -0.30
C VAL A 254 -9.41 11.59 0.40
N LEU A 255 -8.15 12.00 0.48
CA LEU A 255 -7.08 11.32 1.21
C LEU A 255 -6.73 12.09 2.48
N ILE A 256 -6.53 11.37 3.58
CA ILE A 256 -6.11 11.96 4.85
C ILE A 256 -4.94 11.17 5.43
N ASP A 257 -3.74 11.76 5.39
CA ASP A 257 -2.56 11.18 6.02
C ASP A 257 -2.42 11.70 7.46
N THR A 258 -2.70 10.83 8.43
CA THR A 258 -2.66 11.17 9.86
C THR A 258 -1.28 11.65 10.31
N LYS A 259 -0.19 11.22 9.65
CA LYS A 259 1.17 11.70 9.95
C LYS A 259 1.38 13.14 9.49
N ALA A 260 0.78 13.53 8.37
CA ALA A 260 0.84 14.90 7.87
C ALA A 260 0.02 15.85 8.76
N VAL A 261 -1.21 15.44 9.11
CA VAL A 261 -2.09 16.15 10.06
C VAL A 261 -1.37 16.33 11.40
N THR A 262 -0.78 15.24 11.88
CA THR A 262 0.02 15.21 13.11
C THR A 262 1.14 16.25 13.07
N LYS A 263 1.99 16.20 12.04
CA LYS A 263 3.12 17.11 11.94
C LYS A 263 2.72 18.61 11.97
N SER A 264 1.53 18.95 11.49
CA SER A 264 0.99 20.32 11.58
C SER A 264 0.56 20.68 13.01
N ILE A 265 -0.20 19.81 13.66
CA ILE A 265 -0.74 20.05 15.00
C ILE A 265 0.39 20.24 16.03
N TRP A 266 1.44 19.42 15.98
CA TRP A 266 2.55 19.50 16.93
C TRP A 266 3.41 20.77 16.77
N GLN A 267 3.30 21.48 15.65
CA GLN A 267 3.92 22.80 15.50
C GLN A 267 3.10 23.89 16.19
N LYS A 268 1.78 23.72 16.23
CA LYS A 268 0.81 24.66 16.80
C LYS A 268 0.60 24.43 18.31
N CYS A 269 0.93 23.25 18.83
CA CYS A 269 0.58 22.83 20.19
C CYS A 269 1.81 22.38 21.01
N PRO A 270 1.83 22.62 22.33
CA PRO A 270 2.92 22.18 23.21
C PRO A 270 2.77 20.68 23.56
N PHE A 271 2.93 19.80 22.58
CA PHE A 271 2.84 18.34 22.77
C PHE A 271 4.19 17.63 22.60
N PRO A 272 4.37 16.45 23.22
CA PRO A 272 5.53 15.60 22.97
C PRO A 272 5.64 15.29 21.48
N ARG A 273 6.80 15.59 20.88
CA ARG A 273 7.02 15.42 19.43
C ARG A 273 7.27 13.96 19.08
N VAL A 274 6.21 13.18 19.11
CA VAL A 274 6.16 11.78 18.65
C VAL A 274 5.79 11.70 17.17
N SER A 275 6.10 10.57 16.53
CA SER A 275 5.84 10.45 15.09
C SER A 275 5.42 9.07 14.61
N SER A 276 5.61 8.02 15.41
CA SER A 276 5.06 6.70 15.09
C SER A 276 3.56 6.67 15.39
N LEU A 277 2.81 5.83 14.68
CA LEU A 277 1.36 5.72 14.85
C LEU A 277 0.99 5.36 16.29
N LEU A 278 1.69 4.37 16.87
CA LEU A 278 1.44 3.90 18.23
C LEU A 278 1.70 5.00 19.27
N GLU A 279 2.87 5.66 19.22
CA GLU A 279 3.18 6.73 20.17
C GLU A 279 2.17 7.87 20.07
N VAL A 280 1.76 8.23 18.85
CA VAL A 280 0.73 9.26 18.62
C VAL A 280 -0.58 8.84 19.28
N TYR A 281 -1.02 7.60 19.05
CA TYR A 281 -2.23 7.07 19.67
C TYR A 281 -2.13 7.08 21.20
N GLU A 282 -1.03 6.61 21.78
CA GLU A 282 -0.83 6.56 23.24
C GLU A 282 -0.78 7.95 23.86
N VAL A 283 -0.14 8.93 23.20
CA VAL A 283 -0.16 10.33 23.66
C VAL A 283 -1.60 10.87 23.65
N LEU A 284 -2.36 10.65 22.57
CA LEU A 284 -3.76 11.11 22.48
C LEU A 284 -4.69 10.40 23.48
N CYS A 285 -4.38 9.17 23.86
CA CYS A 285 -5.12 8.40 24.86
C CYS A 285 -4.67 8.67 26.31
N SER A 286 -3.51 9.30 26.52
CA SER A 286 -2.99 9.58 27.87
C SER A 286 -3.88 10.57 28.63
N SER A 287 -4.06 10.29 29.92
CA SER A 287 -4.96 11.02 30.83
C SER A 287 -4.60 12.49 31.06
N SER A 288 -3.41 12.96 30.68
CA SER A 288 -3.08 14.39 30.65
C SER A 288 -3.80 15.16 29.53
N LEU A 289 -4.33 14.44 28.53
CA LEU A 289 -5.12 14.98 27.43
C LEU A 289 -6.60 14.54 27.49
N ASN A 290 -6.88 13.45 28.23
CA ASN A 290 -8.19 12.82 28.30
C ASN A 290 -8.41 12.10 29.64
N PRO A 291 -8.64 12.79 30.79
CA PRO A 291 -9.13 12.09 31.96
C PRO A 291 -10.66 12.04 31.98
N THR A 292 -11.36 13.08 31.51
CA THR A 292 -12.82 13.22 31.61
C THR A 292 -13.30 14.38 30.72
N ASP A 293 -12.96 14.40 29.43
CA ASP A 293 -13.72 15.24 28.51
C ASP A 293 -14.90 14.39 27.98
N PRO A 294 -16.14 14.62 28.46
CA PRO A 294 -17.31 13.89 27.97
C PRO A 294 -17.57 14.09 26.47
N THR A 295 -16.85 14.99 25.80
CA THR A 295 -17.03 15.31 24.37
C THR A 295 -16.12 14.54 23.40
N CYS A 296 -15.08 13.83 23.88
CA CYS A 296 -14.20 13.07 22.99
C CYS A 296 -14.95 11.88 22.36
N PRO A 297 -14.82 11.62 21.03
CA PRO A 297 -15.55 10.55 20.38
C PRO A 297 -15.20 9.19 21.00
N VAL A 298 -16.22 8.47 21.44
CA VAL A 298 -16.09 7.09 21.91
C VAL A 298 -15.92 6.18 20.70
N ILE A 299 -14.79 5.50 20.64
CA ILE A 299 -14.44 4.59 19.54
C ILE A 299 -14.35 3.20 20.15
N ALA A 300 -15.29 2.35 19.79
CA ALA A 300 -15.39 0.97 20.25
C ALA A 300 -15.13 0.03 19.08
N LEU A 301 -14.49 -1.11 19.36
CA LEU A 301 -14.42 -2.20 18.40
C LEU A 301 -15.74 -2.96 18.39
N ALA A 302 -16.18 -3.39 17.20
CA ALA A 302 -17.32 -4.28 17.07
C ALA A 302 -17.05 -5.64 17.75
N SER A 303 -18.12 -6.36 18.10
CA SER A 303 -18.04 -7.61 18.87
C SER A 303 -17.26 -8.73 18.16
N ASP A 304 -17.28 -8.74 16.83
CA ASP A 304 -16.51 -9.64 15.96
C ASP A 304 -15.00 -9.33 15.95
N CYS A 305 -14.61 -8.14 16.43
CA CYS A 305 -13.24 -7.65 16.53
C CYS A 305 -12.68 -7.68 17.96
N SER A 306 -13.29 -8.44 18.87
CA SER A 306 -12.93 -8.52 20.30
C SER A 306 -11.45 -8.84 20.56
N ARG A 307 -10.79 -9.57 19.65
CA ARG A 307 -9.36 -9.88 19.73
C ARG A 307 -8.50 -8.62 19.93
N TYR A 308 -8.87 -7.51 19.29
CA TYR A 308 -8.14 -6.25 19.35
C TYR A 308 -8.44 -5.44 20.61
N ALA A 309 -9.54 -5.74 21.30
CA ALA A 309 -9.86 -5.14 22.59
C ALA A 309 -9.07 -5.78 23.74
N GLU A 310 -8.82 -7.10 23.64
CA GLU A 310 -8.15 -7.87 24.70
C GLU A 310 -6.63 -7.80 24.64
N LYS A 311 -6.06 -7.70 23.42
CA LYS A 311 -4.61 -7.70 23.20
C LYS A 311 -4.20 -6.71 22.12
N LYS A 312 -3.05 -6.06 22.32
CA LYS A 312 -2.42 -5.19 21.32
C LYS A 312 -1.74 -6.05 20.24
N TYR A 313 -2.22 -5.96 18.99
CA TYR A 313 -1.64 -6.64 17.82
C TYR A 313 -0.85 -5.66 16.96
N LEU A 314 0.26 -5.15 17.51
CA LEU A 314 1.11 -4.17 16.81
C LEU A 314 1.64 -4.75 15.49
N HIS A 315 1.63 -3.93 14.45
CA HIS A 315 2.12 -4.29 13.11
C HIS A 315 1.32 -5.38 12.39
N GLU A 316 0.10 -5.67 12.86
CA GLU A 316 -0.94 -6.33 12.08
C GLU A 316 -1.76 -5.27 11.34
N ALA A 317 -1.95 -5.42 10.03
CA ALA A 317 -2.45 -4.34 9.18
C ALA A 317 -3.83 -3.81 9.62
N GLY A 318 -4.76 -4.70 10.01
CA GLY A 318 -6.10 -4.32 10.48
C GLY A 318 -6.07 -3.55 11.81
N TYR A 319 -5.19 -3.94 12.74
CA TYR A 319 -5.02 -3.23 14.00
C TYR A 319 -4.42 -1.84 13.77
N ASP A 320 -3.40 -1.74 12.92
CA ASP A 320 -2.80 -0.46 12.53
C ASP A 320 -3.82 0.45 11.81
N ALA A 321 -4.71 -0.11 10.97
CA ALA A 321 -5.81 0.62 10.35
C ALA A 321 -6.81 1.18 11.39
N PHE A 322 -7.15 0.39 12.41
CA PHE A 322 -8.00 0.82 13.53
C PHE A 322 -7.35 1.96 14.34
N LEU A 323 -6.06 1.80 14.69
CA LEU A 323 -5.30 2.85 15.38
C LEU A 323 -5.25 4.13 14.54
N CYS A 324 -5.03 4.00 13.24
CA CYS A 324 -4.99 5.13 12.30
C CYS A 324 -6.31 5.91 12.29
N GLY A 325 -7.44 5.21 12.14
CA GLY A 325 -8.77 5.83 12.19
C GLY A 325 -9.03 6.51 13.54
N SER A 326 -8.62 5.86 14.64
CA SER A 326 -8.77 6.41 15.99
C SER A 326 -7.95 7.68 16.22
N VAL A 327 -6.71 7.69 15.74
CA VAL A 327 -5.84 8.88 15.76
C VAL A 327 -6.49 10.01 14.96
N LEU A 328 -7.02 9.74 13.76
CA LEU A 328 -7.68 10.77 12.97
C LEU A 328 -8.84 11.42 13.73
N LEU A 329 -9.77 10.60 14.24
CA LEU A 329 -10.96 11.11 14.94
C LEU A 329 -10.59 11.97 16.16
N LYS A 330 -9.61 11.52 16.95
CA LYS A 330 -9.12 12.29 18.10
C LYS A 330 -8.42 13.59 17.70
N LEU A 331 -7.62 13.57 16.64
CA LEU A 331 -6.96 14.79 16.13
C LEU A 331 -7.96 15.78 15.54
N ALA A 332 -8.95 15.29 14.79
CA ALA A 332 -10.01 16.12 14.23
C ALA A 332 -10.85 16.78 15.33
N HIS A 333 -11.20 16.00 16.36
CA HIS A 333 -11.89 16.51 17.54
C HIS A 333 -11.09 17.58 18.28
N LEU A 334 -9.80 17.34 18.52
CA LEU A 334 -8.91 18.33 19.14
C LEU A 334 -8.84 19.63 18.32
N LEU A 335 -8.79 19.54 16.99
CA LEU A 335 -8.80 20.70 16.10
C LEU A 335 -10.13 21.45 16.17
N LEU A 336 -11.25 20.72 16.19
CA LEU A 336 -12.59 21.30 16.29
C LEU A 336 -12.76 22.09 17.59
N CYS A 337 -12.42 21.50 18.73
CA CYS A 337 -12.48 22.15 20.05
C CYS A 337 -11.66 23.45 20.13
N ARG A 338 -10.59 23.56 19.34
CA ARG A 338 -9.76 24.78 19.31
C ARG A 338 -10.26 25.83 18.33
N SER A 339 -11.05 25.43 17.34
CA SER A 339 -11.61 26.33 16.34
C SER A 339 -12.89 27.01 16.81
N THR A 340 -13.61 26.38 17.74
CA THR A 340 -14.84 26.91 18.34
C THR A 340 -14.56 27.34 19.77
N ASP A 341 -14.58 28.65 20.05
CA ASP A 341 -14.48 29.20 21.43
C ASP A 341 -15.68 28.82 22.33
N HIS A 342 -16.67 28.10 21.80
CA HIS A 342 -17.86 27.61 22.51
C HIS A 342 -17.88 26.09 22.60
N ALA A 343 -18.61 25.58 23.60
CA ALA A 343 -18.81 24.16 23.87
C ALA A 343 -19.16 23.40 22.58
N VAL A 344 -18.25 22.52 22.15
CA VAL A 344 -18.47 21.63 21.02
C VAL A 344 -19.76 20.84 21.30
N GLU A 345 -20.63 20.72 20.30
CA GLU A 345 -21.81 19.84 20.39
C GLU A 345 -21.38 18.46 20.89
N ALA A 346 -22.21 17.80 21.70
CA ALA A 346 -21.86 16.53 22.32
C ALA A 346 -21.43 15.45 21.29
N ASP A 347 -21.91 15.57 20.04
CA ASP A 347 -21.69 14.62 18.95
C ASP A 347 -21.42 15.31 17.60
N PRO A 348 -20.19 15.77 17.34
CA PRO A 348 -19.86 16.37 16.06
C PRO A 348 -19.94 15.33 14.92
N SER A 349 -20.63 15.71 13.85
CA SER A 349 -20.68 14.95 12.61
C SER A 349 -19.30 14.85 11.95
N PHE A 350 -19.07 13.77 11.19
CA PHE A 350 -17.84 13.64 10.42
C PHE A 350 -17.65 14.78 9.40
N SER A 351 -18.73 15.42 8.94
CA SER A 351 -18.62 16.59 8.06
C SER A 351 -17.96 17.78 8.75
N GLN A 352 -18.26 18.03 10.03
CA GLN A 352 -17.60 19.08 10.81
C GLN A 352 -16.11 18.76 10.97
N TYR A 353 -15.75 17.49 11.16
CA TYR A 353 -14.36 17.05 11.16
C TYR A 353 -13.67 17.29 9.82
N LEU A 354 -14.32 17.01 8.69
CA LEU A 354 -13.76 17.30 7.36
C LEU A 354 -13.51 18.80 7.16
N THR A 355 -14.37 19.67 7.68
CA THR A 355 -14.19 21.12 7.60
C THR A 355 -12.90 21.58 8.28
N VAL A 356 -12.62 21.10 9.50
CA VAL A 356 -11.38 21.47 10.22
C VAL A 356 -10.13 20.79 9.65
N LEU A 357 -10.30 19.65 8.96
CA LEU A 357 -9.24 18.94 8.26
C LEU A 357 -9.00 19.44 6.82
N ALA A 358 -9.77 20.43 6.35
CA ALA A 358 -9.73 20.91 4.96
C ALA A 358 -8.31 21.28 4.49
N GLU A 359 -7.49 21.87 5.38
CA GLU A 359 -6.11 22.23 5.04
C GLU A 359 -5.17 21.02 4.83
N HIS A 360 -5.55 19.83 5.28
CA HIS A 360 -4.76 18.60 5.21
C HIS A 360 -5.27 17.58 4.18
N LEU A 361 -6.45 17.81 3.60
CA LEU A 361 -7.00 16.90 2.59
C LEU A 361 -6.05 16.78 1.40
N ASN A 362 -5.91 15.55 0.90
CA ASN A 362 -5.08 15.20 -0.24
C ASN A 362 -3.58 15.50 -0.07
N LYS A 363 -3.13 15.81 1.15
CA LYS A 363 -1.71 16.03 1.48
C LYS A 363 -1.13 14.81 2.20
N VAL A 364 -0.37 14.01 1.47
CA VAL A 364 0.28 12.80 1.99
C VAL A 364 1.68 13.12 2.49
N ASN A 365 2.08 12.54 3.62
CA ASN A 365 3.35 12.84 4.24
C ASN A 365 4.52 12.40 3.35
N PHE A 366 5.50 13.31 3.17
CA PHE A 366 6.73 13.02 2.44
C PHE A 366 7.91 12.90 3.40
N ILE A 367 8.40 11.68 3.60
CA ILE A 367 9.52 11.42 4.53
C ILE A 367 10.83 11.92 3.92
N ARG A 368 11.52 12.78 4.67
CA ARG A 368 12.91 13.19 4.41
C ARG A 368 13.16 13.58 2.94
N GLY A 369 12.47 14.63 2.46
CA GLY A 369 12.71 15.15 1.12
C GLY A 369 12.41 16.63 0.96
N GLY A 370 12.47 17.11 -0.29
CA GLY A 370 12.41 18.52 -0.68
C GLY A 370 11.10 19.25 -0.33
N VAL A 371 10.01 18.51 -0.07
CA VAL A 371 8.66 19.05 0.19
C VAL A 371 8.13 18.61 1.55
N SER A 372 7.11 19.30 2.05
CA SER A 372 6.51 19.01 3.35
C SER A 372 5.51 17.84 3.30
N SER A 373 4.82 17.75 2.17
CA SER A 373 3.82 16.75 1.81
C SER A 373 3.68 16.72 0.28
N ILE A 374 3.23 15.60 -0.26
CA ILE A 374 2.77 15.48 -1.66
C ILE A 374 1.29 15.86 -1.69
N ASN A 375 0.91 16.75 -2.60
CA ASN A 375 -0.47 17.20 -2.74
C ASN A 375 -1.13 16.51 -3.95
N PHE A 376 -2.02 15.56 -3.72
CA PHE A 376 -2.65 14.78 -4.79
C PHE A 376 -3.69 15.57 -5.60
N SER A 377 -4.22 16.67 -5.06
CA SER A 377 -5.20 17.53 -5.75
C SER A 377 -4.60 18.79 -6.38
N GLY A 378 -3.27 18.97 -6.34
CA GLY A 378 -2.62 20.18 -6.85
C GLY A 378 -1.10 20.13 -6.79
N GLU A 379 -0.45 21.29 -6.71
CA GLU A 379 1.01 21.38 -6.64
C GLU A 379 1.57 21.02 -5.26
N ASP A 380 2.77 20.46 -5.25
CA ASP A 380 3.47 20.07 -4.02
C ASP A 380 4.07 21.29 -3.33
N ALA A 381 3.72 21.50 -2.06
CA ALA A 381 4.18 22.66 -1.30
C ALA A 381 5.67 22.56 -0.93
N PRO A 382 6.51 23.54 -1.29
CA PRO A 382 7.93 23.52 -0.98
C PRO A 382 8.17 23.56 0.53
N CYS A 383 9.17 22.81 1.00
CA CYS A 383 9.60 22.87 2.39
C CYS A 383 10.55 24.05 2.62
N ARG A 384 10.39 24.76 3.75
CA ARG A 384 11.43 25.67 4.24
C ARG A 384 12.59 24.86 4.81
N HIS A 385 13.58 24.55 3.98
CA HIS A 385 14.78 23.86 4.43
C HIS A 385 15.73 24.81 5.19
N PRO A 386 16.46 24.31 6.19
CA PRO A 386 17.64 24.96 6.68
C PRO A 386 18.63 25.28 5.54
N PRO A 387 19.51 26.29 5.72
CA PRO A 387 20.52 26.60 4.73
C PRO A 387 21.37 25.38 4.39
N VAL A 388 21.53 25.15 3.08
CA VAL A 388 22.43 24.11 2.56
C VAL A 388 23.86 24.46 2.95
N LEU A 389 24.64 23.48 3.40
CA LEU A 389 26.05 23.69 3.74
C LEU A 389 26.95 23.10 2.66
N VAL A 390 28.12 23.70 2.48
CA VAL A 390 29.21 23.19 1.66
C VAL A 390 30.43 22.94 2.54
N VAL A 391 31.03 21.77 2.37
CA VAL A 391 32.27 21.36 3.03
C VAL A 391 33.38 21.42 1.99
N HIS A 392 34.43 22.17 2.29
CA HIS A 392 35.66 22.20 1.50
C HIS A 392 36.74 21.40 2.23
N VAL A 393 37.29 20.40 1.54
CA VAL A 393 38.39 19.57 2.04
C VAL A 393 39.70 20.19 1.61
N ARG A 394 40.63 20.42 2.55
CA ARG A 394 41.93 21.04 2.27
C ARG A 394 43.04 20.00 2.19
N ASP A 395 43.23 19.25 3.27
CA ASP A 395 44.39 18.37 3.44
C ASP A 395 43.93 17.01 3.98
N TRP A 396 43.00 16.37 3.26
CA TRP A 396 42.50 15.04 3.59
C TRP A 396 42.27 14.25 2.29
N PRO A 397 43.22 13.37 1.92
CA PRO A 397 43.18 12.67 0.65
C PRO A 397 42.09 11.59 0.62
N GLU A 398 41.51 11.38 -0.56
CA GLU A 398 40.59 10.27 -0.90
C GLU A 398 39.27 10.19 -0.12
N LEU A 399 38.75 11.34 0.33
CA LEU A 399 37.44 11.38 0.97
C LEU A 399 36.30 11.02 0.02
N ASN A 400 35.48 10.06 0.43
CA ASN A 400 34.20 9.74 -0.20
C ASN A 400 33.01 10.26 0.62
N GLU A 401 31.81 10.24 0.03
CA GLU A 401 30.58 10.71 0.70
C GLU A 401 30.30 10.00 2.02
N ARG A 402 30.72 8.71 2.17
CA ARG A 402 30.46 7.91 3.37
C ARG A 402 31.33 8.36 4.54
N GLN A 403 32.60 8.64 4.29
CA GLN A 403 33.53 9.14 5.32
C GLN A 403 33.13 10.53 5.81
N ILE A 404 32.74 11.43 4.90
CA ILE A 404 32.17 12.73 5.29
C ILE A 404 30.89 12.53 6.12
N TYR A 405 30.02 11.60 5.71
CA TYR A 405 28.82 11.29 6.47
C TYR A 405 29.15 10.78 7.89
N GLU A 406 30.12 9.88 8.03
CA GLU A 406 30.57 9.32 9.31
C GLU A 406 31.14 10.38 10.26
N GLU A 407 31.94 11.30 9.74
CA GLU A 407 32.47 12.44 10.50
C GLU A 407 31.36 13.28 11.14
N PHE A 408 30.35 13.65 10.34
CA PHE A 408 29.24 14.46 10.87
C PHE A 408 28.22 13.64 11.67
N LYS A 409 28.15 12.31 11.50
CA LYS A 409 27.14 11.41 12.11
C LYS A 409 27.12 11.48 13.63
N ALA A 410 28.29 11.64 14.25
CA ALA A 410 28.42 11.74 15.71
C ALA A 410 27.70 12.97 16.28
N LEU A 411 27.72 14.08 15.54
CA LEU A 411 27.13 15.35 15.96
C LEU A 411 25.69 15.50 15.47
N CYS A 412 25.43 15.16 14.21
CA CYS A 412 24.21 15.51 13.51
C CYS A 412 23.90 14.54 12.35
N ARG A 413 22.62 14.42 12.01
CA ARG A 413 22.20 13.70 10.79
C ARG A 413 22.16 14.67 9.61
N PHE A 414 23.03 14.44 8.63
CA PHE A 414 23.06 15.13 7.34
C PHE A 414 22.96 14.12 6.20
N ASP A 415 22.37 14.53 5.08
CA ASP A 415 22.56 13.88 3.79
C ASP A 415 23.74 14.55 3.11
N VAL A 416 24.68 13.75 2.60
CA VAL A 416 25.91 14.22 1.94
C VAL A 416 25.79 13.93 0.45
N ARG A 417 26.24 14.87 -0.38
CA ARG A 417 26.35 14.69 -1.84
C ARG A 417 27.65 15.30 -2.35
N TRP A 418 28.33 14.60 -3.24
CA TRP A 418 29.51 15.07 -3.94
C TRP A 418 29.15 16.29 -4.82
N LEU A 419 29.94 17.36 -4.71
CA LEU A 419 29.80 18.55 -5.55
C LEU A 419 30.93 18.70 -6.57
N SER A 420 32.18 18.61 -6.13
CA SER A 420 33.39 18.71 -6.98
C SER A 420 34.59 18.05 -6.30
N LYS A 421 35.77 18.02 -6.92
CA LYS A 421 36.95 17.24 -6.48
C LYS A 421 37.22 17.30 -4.97
N ASN A 422 37.06 18.47 -4.33
CA ASN A 422 37.29 18.67 -2.89
C ASN A 422 36.09 19.29 -2.16
N GLN A 423 34.88 19.18 -2.72
CA GLN A 423 33.69 19.81 -2.14
C GLN A 423 32.50 18.87 -2.04
N PHE A 424 31.81 18.95 -0.89
CA PHE A 424 30.60 18.19 -0.60
C PHE A 424 29.48 19.12 -0.14
N ILE A 425 28.24 18.76 -0.46
CA ILE A 425 27.05 19.44 0.04
C ILE A 425 26.49 18.64 1.22
N LEU A 426 26.13 19.34 2.29
CA LEU A 426 25.38 18.78 3.42
C LEU A 426 23.98 19.39 3.47
N LEU A 427 22.98 18.53 3.56
CA LEU A 427 21.59 18.89 3.83
C LEU A 427 21.12 18.32 5.16
N SER A 428 20.42 19.12 5.96
CA SER A 428 19.75 18.67 7.18
C SER A 428 18.35 19.23 7.23
N ASN A 429 17.44 18.48 7.84
CA ASN A 429 16.06 18.90 8.10
C ASN A 429 15.91 19.70 9.40
N LYS A 430 16.99 19.92 10.18
CA LYS A 430 16.96 20.66 11.44
C LYS A 430 17.91 21.85 11.43
N PHE A 431 17.37 23.04 11.66
CA PHE A 431 18.16 24.28 11.86
C PHE A 431 19.19 24.15 12.97
N LYS A 432 18.87 23.41 14.05
CA LYS A 432 19.82 23.13 15.15
C LYS A 432 21.09 22.45 14.64
N HIS A 433 20.98 21.48 13.73
CA HIS A 433 22.15 20.78 13.19
C HIS A 433 23.04 21.71 12.39
N VAL A 434 22.45 22.57 11.54
CA VAL A 434 23.19 23.56 10.75
C VAL A 434 23.96 24.52 11.65
N ARG A 435 23.33 25.01 12.72
CA ARG A 435 23.98 25.90 13.69
C ARG A 435 25.11 25.22 14.44
N LEU A 436 24.92 23.98 14.87
CA LEU A 436 25.95 23.21 15.58
C LEU A 436 27.18 22.98 14.71
N VAL A 437 27.00 22.49 13.48
CA VAL A 437 28.12 22.23 12.57
C VAL A 437 28.88 23.50 12.21
N LEU A 438 28.18 24.60 11.92
CA LEU A 438 28.85 25.88 11.62
C LEU A 438 29.66 26.43 12.81
N ARG A 439 29.25 26.11 14.05
CA ARG A 439 29.98 26.51 15.26
C ARG A 439 31.17 25.60 15.51
N ASP A 440 30.95 24.28 15.51
CA ASP A 440 31.94 23.30 15.98
C ASP A 440 33.04 23.07 14.92
N TYR A 441 32.73 23.18 13.62
CA TYR A 441 33.71 23.04 12.54
C TYR A 441 34.29 24.38 12.04
N LYS A 442 34.08 25.49 12.77
CA LYS A 442 34.58 26.81 12.37
C LYS A 442 36.11 26.85 12.24
N HIS A 443 36.80 26.10 13.10
CA HIS A 443 38.26 26.08 13.21
C HIS A 443 38.84 24.68 12.95
N HIS A 444 38.11 23.80 12.27
CA HIS A 444 38.56 22.44 12.03
C HIS A 444 39.76 22.42 11.06
N PRO A 445 40.82 21.63 11.34
CA PRO A 445 42.08 21.68 10.59
C PRO A 445 41.93 21.26 9.12
N HIS A 446 41.15 20.21 8.84
CA HIS A 446 41.08 19.60 7.50
C HIS A 446 39.80 19.95 6.71
N LEU A 447 38.77 20.49 7.38
CA LEU A 447 37.43 20.66 6.84
C LEU A 447 36.96 22.08 7.08
N ARG A 448 36.56 22.78 6.02
CA ARG A 448 35.95 24.11 6.12
C ARG A 448 34.48 24.03 5.75
N VAL A 449 33.59 24.28 6.70
CA VAL A 449 32.15 24.27 6.46
C VAL A 449 31.63 25.70 6.32
N SER A 450 30.79 25.95 5.32
CA SER A 450 30.14 27.24 5.12
C SER A 450 28.76 27.09 4.48
N VAL A 451 27.96 28.16 4.47
CA VAL A 451 26.65 28.13 3.80
C VAL A 451 26.85 28.14 2.28
N TYR A 452 26.20 27.21 1.60
CA TYR A 452 26.20 27.12 0.15
C TYR A 452 25.59 28.39 -0.45
N ARG A 453 26.29 28.94 -1.44
CA ARG A 453 25.90 30.10 -2.24
C ARG A 453 26.08 29.76 -3.71
N HIS A 454 25.00 29.84 -4.47
CA HIS A 454 24.98 29.36 -5.86
C HIS A 454 26.08 29.98 -6.72
N TRP A 455 26.23 31.31 -6.69
CA TRP A 455 27.24 32.04 -7.48
C TRP A 455 28.71 31.72 -7.14
N ARG A 456 29.01 31.17 -5.95
CA ARG A 456 30.39 30.96 -5.46
C ARG A 456 30.80 29.49 -5.53
N HIS A 457 29.82 28.59 -5.50
CA HIS A 457 30.06 27.16 -5.30
C HIS A 457 29.44 26.30 -6.40
N SER A 458 28.59 26.85 -7.27
CA SER A 458 28.07 26.11 -8.42
C SER A 458 29.20 25.85 -9.42
N PRO A 459 29.49 24.57 -9.76
CA PRO A 459 30.51 24.26 -10.78
C PRO A 459 30.19 24.90 -12.13
N ARG A 460 28.90 25.02 -12.48
CA ARG A 460 28.44 25.64 -13.73
C ARG A 460 28.73 27.14 -13.81
N VAL A 461 28.78 27.82 -12.66
CA VAL A 461 29.03 29.28 -12.59
C VAL A 461 30.52 29.56 -12.42
N ASN A 462 31.22 28.75 -11.62
CA ASN A 462 32.68 28.89 -11.48
C ASN A 462 33.44 28.61 -12.78
N CYS A 463 32.94 27.73 -13.66
CA CYS A 463 33.53 27.54 -14.99
C CYS A 463 33.34 28.73 -15.95
N LEU A 464 32.45 29.68 -15.65
CA LEU A 464 32.24 30.89 -16.45
C LEU A 464 32.97 32.12 -15.88
N LEU A 465 33.52 32.01 -14.67
CA LEU A 465 34.21 33.08 -13.93
C LEU A 465 35.69 32.78 -13.69
N GLN A 466 36.17 31.61 -14.12
CA GLN A 466 37.58 31.24 -14.25
C GLN A 466 37.97 31.31 -15.71
#